data_AF-A0A3G4VI99-F1
#
_entry.id   AF-A0A3G4VI99-F1
#
_cell.length_a   1.000
_cell.length_b   1.000
_cell.length_c   1.000
_cell.angle_alpha   90.00
_cell.angle_beta   90.00
_cell.angle_gamma   90.00
#
_symmetry.space_group_name_H-M   'P 1'
#
loop_
_entity.id
_entity.type
_entity.pdbx_description
1 polymer ?
#
loop_
_entity_poly.entity_id
_entity_poly.type
_entity_poly.pdbx_seq_one_letter_code
_entity_poly.pdbx_strand_id
1 'polypeptide(L)'
;MKDVAERLYTNKNQWLASQIDVDFPTPESVQGRELYQESLSSNYLESLKVDSESDLNIEWHKVDFHRLTVMFALLQAKRWAVEHHQNAIVEFFAQIILDQSHDLYLGFEGGEACAAVLVSKEDTVVLFSDLVTCHSAQDLSPEPIIASLIQTLDIAKESDLWIEKR
;
A
#
# COMPACT_ATOMS: atom_id res chain seq x y z
N MET A 1 -14.65 4.65 15.32
CA MET A 1 -13.88 4.81 14.06
C MET A 1 -12.49 4.20 14.15
N LYS A 2 -11.71 4.48 15.21
CA LYS A 2 -10.40 3.83 15.41
C LYS A 2 -10.46 2.29 15.38
N ASP A 3 -11.41 1.68 16.08
CA ASP A 3 -11.58 0.21 16.10
C ASP A 3 -11.86 -0.38 14.70
N VAL A 4 -12.51 0.39 13.82
CA VAL A 4 -12.76 0.00 12.42
C VAL A 4 -11.46 0.08 11.62
N ALA A 5 -10.68 1.15 11.78
CA ALA A 5 -9.37 1.27 11.15
C ALA A 5 -8.39 0.17 11.59
N GLU A 6 -8.38 -0.19 12.88
CA GLU A 6 -7.58 -1.30 13.42
C GLU A 6 -8.02 -2.66 12.85
N ARG A 7 -9.34 -2.86 12.67
CA ARG A 7 -9.88 -4.05 12.00
C ARG A 7 -9.47 -4.10 10.53
N LEU A 8 -9.62 -3.00 9.79
CA LEU A 8 -9.18 -2.89 8.39
C LEU A 8 -7.68 -3.21 8.26
N TYR A 9 -6.85 -2.66 9.14
CA TYR A 9 -5.41 -2.93 9.19
C TYR A 9 -5.10 -4.41 9.44
N THR A 10 -5.76 -5.02 10.42
CA THR A 10 -5.59 -6.44 10.76
C THR A 10 -6.01 -7.34 9.61
N ASN A 11 -7.19 -7.10 9.03
CA ASN A 11 -7.73 -7.88 7.92
C ASN A 11 -6.82 -7.78 6.69
N LYS A 12 -6.36 -6.58 6.35
CA LYS A 12 -5.44 -6.33 5.23
C LYS A 12 -4.13 -7.09 5.40
N ASN A 13 -3.52 -7.06 6.59
CA ASN A 13 -2.27 -7.77 6.86
C ASN A 13 -2.45 -9.29 6.82
N GLN A 14 -3.58 -9.79 7.33
CA GLN A 14 -3.91 -11.21 7.25
C GLN A 14 -4.13 -11.64 5.80
N TRP A 15 -4.85 -10.84 5.01
CA TRP A 15 -5.07 -11.08 3.59
C TRP A 15 -3.76 -11.15 2.81
N LEU A 16 -2.85 -10.17 2.99
CA LEU A 16 -1.53 -10.19 2.36
C LEU A 16 -0.72 -11.43 2.77
N ALA A 17 -0.68 -11.77 4.05
CA ALA A 17 0.06 -12.93 4.54
C ALA A 17 -0.48 -14.27 3.97
N SER A 18 -1.78 -14.32 3.66
CA SER A 18 -2.45 -15.51 3.11
C SER A 18 -2.24 -15.72 1.61
N GLN A 19 -1.67 -14.75 0.89
CA GLN A 19 -1.47 -14.85 -0.57
C GLN A 19 -0.55 -16.01 -0.99
N ILE A 20 0.22 -16.55 -0.05
CA ILE A 20 1.13 -17.68 -0.28
C ILE A 20 0.71 -18.96 0.46
N ASP A 21 -0.52 -19.01 0.99
CA ASP A 21 -1.09 -20.20 1.62
C ASP A 21 -1.56 -21.20 0.54
N VAL A 22 -0.59 -21.69 -0.24
CA VAL A 22 -0.73 -22.70 -1.29
C VAL A 22 0.04 -23.96 -0.92
N ASP A 23 -0.18 -25.07 -1.62
CA ASP A 23 0.44 -26.36 -1.26
C ASP A 23 1.98 -26.35 -1.28
N PHE A 24 2.60 -25.52 -2.13
CA PHE A 24 4.05 -25.46 -2.33
C PHE A 24 4.52 -24.01 -2.62
N PRO A 25 4.55 -23.11 -1.62
CA PRO A 25 5.08 -21.77 -1.82
C PRO A 25 6.59 -21.82 -2.07
N THR A 26 7.13 -20.86 -2.81
CA THR A 26 8.59 -20.76 -3.01
C THR A 26 9.27 -20.35 -1.68
N PRO A 27 10.50 -20.83 -1.40
CA PRO A 27 11.25 -20.38 -0.23
C PRO A 27 11.39 -18.86 -0.14
N GLU A 28 11.57 -18.19 -1.28
CA GLU A 28 11.69 -16.74 -1.39
C GLU A 28 10.39 -16.03 -1.00
N SER A 29 9.24 -16.57 -1.41
CA SER A 29 7.92 -16.02 -1.02
C SER A 29 7.68 -16.15 0.48
N VAL A 30 8.08 -17.28 1.08
CA VAL A 30 7.99 -17.49 2.54
C VAL A 30 8.87 -16.49 3.28
N GLN A 31 10.11 -16.31 2.84
CA GLN A 31 11.02 -15.31 3.40
C GLN A 31 10.48 -13.89 3.26
N GLY A 32 9.90 -13.56 2.10
CA GLY A 32 9.28 -12.25 1.86
C GLY A 32 8.10 -11.98 2.80
N ARG A 33 7.26 -12.98 3.06
CA ARG A 33 6.18 -12.88 4.05
C ARG A 33 6.72 -12.62 5.46
N GLU A 34 7.76 -13.34 5.87
CA GLU A 34 8.40 -13.15 7.19
C GLU A 34 8.95 -11.73 7.33
N LEU A 35 9.72 -11.26 6.35
CA LEU A 35 10.25 -9.89 6.30
C LEU A 35 9.13 -8.84 6.33
N TYR A 36 8.03 -9.07 5.60
CA TYR A 36 6.88 -8.19 5.62
C TYR A 36 6.26 -8.12 7.03
N GLN A 37 6.00 -9.27 7.66
CA GLN A 37 5.41 -9.38 8.98
C GLN A 37 6.29 -8.74 10.07
N GLU A 38 7.60 -8.97 10.02
CA GLU A 38 8.57 -8.30 10.92
C GLU A 38 8.47 -6.78 10.82
N SER A 39 8.32 -6.25 9.60
CA SER A 39 8.20 -4.82 9.34
C SER A 39 6.91 -4.20 9.91
N LEU A 40 5.90 -4.99 10.25
CA LEU A 40 4.64 -4.49 10.83
C LEU A 40 4.78 -4.07 12.29
N SER A 41 5.83 -4.54 12.99
CA SER A 41 6.01 -4.30 14.43
C SER A 41 6.22 -2.83 14.81
N SER A 42 6.72 -2.02 13.88
CA SER A 42 6.90 -0.57 14.04
C SER A 42 5.68 0.25 13.63
N ASN A 43 4.66 -0.36 13.04
CA ASN A 43 3.60 0.39 12.38
C ASN A 43 2.55 0.87 13.38
N TYR A 44 2.00 2.04 13.11
CA TYR A 44 0.89 2.60 13.87
C TYR A 44 -0.11 3.31 12.96
N LEU A 45 -1.34 3.43 13.43
CA LEU A 45 -2.41 4.12 12.71
C LEU A 45 -2.58 5.55 13.23
N GLU A 46 -2.66 6.49 12.30
CA GLU A 46 -2.94 7.89 12.58
C GLU A 46 -4.19 8.34 11.82
N SER A 47 -5.02 9.15 12.47
CA SER A 47 -6.15 9.79 11.80
C SER A 47 -5.62 10.89 10.88
N LEU A 48 -6.06 10.87 9.63
CA LEU A 48 -5.64 11.82 8.62
C LEU A 48 -6.69 12.90 8.43
N LYS A 49 -6.26 14.16 8.43
CA LYS A 49 -7.08 15.30 7.99
C LYS A 49 -6.48 15.85 6.71
N VAL A 50 -7.25 15.81 5.62
CA VAL A 50 -6.85 16.39 4.34
C VAL A 50 -7.66 17.66 4.15
N ASP A 51 -7.08 18.78 4.58
CA ASP A 51 -7.75 20.08 4.58
C ASP A 51 -7.56 20.84 3.25
N SER A 52 -6.65 20.40 2.39
CA SER A 52 -6.29 21.08 1.14
C SER A 52 -6.14 20.13 -0.03
N GLU A 53 -6.45 20.65 -1.22
CA GLU A 53 -6.16 20.02 -2.50
C GLU A 53 -4.64 19.82 -2.67
N SER A 54 -4.23 18.71 -3.26
CA SER A 54 -2.83 18.44 -3.59
C SER A 54 -2.48 19.08 -4.93
N ASP A 55 -1.36 19.81 -4.98
CA ASP A 55 -0.79 20.31 -6.24
C ASP A 55 0.08 19.26 -6.95
N LEU A 56 0.20 18.05 -6.40
CA LEU A 56 0.98 16.97 -6.98
C LEU A 56 0.30 16.44 -8.25
N ASN A 57 1.05 16.37 -9.34
CA ASN A 57 0.59 15.82 -10.61
C ASN A 57 0.87 14.32 -10.69
N ILE A 58 0.27 13.54 -9.78
CA ILE A 58 0.39 12.07 -9.77
C ILE A 58 -0.83 11.46 -10.46
N GLU A 59 -0.59 10.67 -11.51
CA GLU A 59 -1.63 9.87 -12.16
C GLU A 59 -1.79 8.55 -11.41
N TRP A 60 -2.94 8.36 -10.74
CA TRP A 60 -3.23 7.14 -9.99
C TRP A 60 -3.98 6.11 -10.82
N HIS A 61 -3.44 4.90 -10.88
CA HIS A 61 -4.09 3.75 -11.52
C HIS A 61 -4.35 2.65 -10.51
N LYS A 62 -5.56 2.07 -10.57
CA LYS A 62 -5.89 0.84 -9.84
C LYS A 62 -5.07 -0.31 -10.43
N VAL A 63 -4.51 -1.14 -9.56
CA VAL A 63 -3.82 -2.38 -9.93
C VAL A 63 -4.88 -3.44 -10.22
N ASP A 64 -5.05 -3.78 -11.50
CA ASP A 64 -6.10 -4.69 -11.99
C ASP A 64 -5.56 -5.81 -12.91
N PHE A 65 -4.26 -5.82 -13.21
CA PHE A 65 -3.59 -6.90 -13.94
C PHE A 65 -2.17 -7.14 -13.45
N HIS A 66 -1.63 -8.32 -13.81
CA HIS A 66 -0.36 -8.84 -13.31
C HIS A 66 0.82 -7.86 -13.43
N ARG A 67 0.99 -7.15 -14.56
CA ARG A 67 2.10 -6.21 -14.72
C ARG A 67 2.03 -5.05 -13.71
N LEU A 68 0.84 -4.56 -13.35
CA LEU A 68 0.72 -3.56 -12.28
C LEU A 68 0.99 -4.19 -10.90
N THR A 69 0.58 -5.44 -10.67
CA THR A 69 0.93 -6.16 -9.43
C THR A 69 2.45 -6.30 -9.26
N VAL A 70 3.18 -6.62 -10.34
CA VAL A 70 4.65 -6.68 -10.32
C VAL A 70 5.24 -5.30 -10.05
N MET A 71 4.72 -4.23 -10.65
CA MET A 71 5.19 -2.87 -10.39
C MET A 71 4.94 -2.44 -8.94
N PHE A 72 3.80 -2.82 -8.37
CA PHE A 72 3.50 -2.64 -6.95
C PHE A 72 4.53 -3.37 -6.07
N ALA A 73 4.81 -4.65 -6.36
CA ALA A 73 5.82 -5.43 -5.65
C ALA A 73 7.22 -4.80 -5.70
N LEU A 74 7.63 -4.34 -6.88
CA LEU A 74 8.91 -3.65 -7.09
C LEU A 74 9.01 -2.36 -6.27
N LEU A 75 7.95 -1.55 -6.20
CA LEU A 75 7.94 -0.35 -5.39
C LEU A 75 7.99 -0.67 -3.89
N GLN A 76 7.20 -1.65 -3.44
CA GLN A 76 7.19 -2.08 -2.04
C GLN A 76 8.57 -2.58 -1.59
N ALA A 77 9.26 -3.34 -2.43
CA ALA A 77 10.59 -3.88 -2.13
C ALA A 77 11.63 -2.80 -1.86
N LYS A 78 11.50 -1.58 -2.42
CA LYS A 78 12.43 -0.46 -2.19
C LYS A 78 12.56 -0.05 -0.72
N ARG A 79 11.63 -0.48 0.16
CA ARG A 79 11.66 -0.22 1.61
C ARG A 79 12.75 -1.02 2.34
N TRP A 80 13.29 -2.07 1.72
CA TRP A 80 14.38 -2.87 2.29
C TRP A 80 15.73 -2.46 1.69
N ALA A 81 16.74 -2.27 2.54
CA ALA A 81 18.06 -1.80 2.10
C ALA A 81 18.92 -2.88 1.43
N VAL A 82 18.67 -4.16 1.72
CA VAL A 82 19.50 -5.28 1.27
C VAL A 82 18.84 -5.95 0.07
N GLU A 83 19.57 -6.08 -1.04
CA GLU A 83 19.07 -6.66 -2.30
C GLU A 83 18.40 -8.02 -2.13
N HIS A 84 18.97 -8.90 -1.30
CA HIS A 84 18.37 -10.20 -1.01
C HIS A 84 16.97 -10.07 -0.37
N HIS A 85 16.78 -9.12 0.55
CA HIS A 85 15.46 -8.84 1.14
C HIS A 85 14.52 -8.21 0.13
N GLN A 86 15.01 -7.32 -0.74
CA GLN A 86 14.21 -6.75 -1.81
C GLN A 86 13.65 -7.85 -2.71
N ASN A 87 14.49 -8.78 -3.16
CA ASN A 87 14.07 -9.88 -4.02
C ASN A 87 13.02 -10.77 -3.34
N ALA A 88 13.21 -11.12 -2.06
CA ALA A 88 12.22 -11.89 -1.32
C ALA A 88 10.87 -11.16 -1.20
N ILE A 89 10.90 -9.84 -0.97
CA ILE A 89 9.69 -9.00 -0.91
C ILE A 89 9.01 -8.91 -2.27
N VAL A 90 9.77 -8.77 -3.37
CA VAL A 90 9.21 -8.81 -4.73
C VAL A 90 8.48 -10.13 -4.96
N GLU A 91 9.12 -11.26 -4.66
CA GLU A 91 8.52 -12.58 -4.84
C GLU A 91 7.22 -12.73 -4.05
N PHE A 92 7.21 -12.29 -2.78
CA PHE A 92 6.01 -12.31 -1.94
C PHE A 92 4.86 -11.45 -2.50
N PHE A 93 5.10 -10.16 -2.78
CA PHE A 93 4.05 -9.26 -3.27
C PHE A 93 3.60 -9.59 -4.70
N ALA A 94 4.45 -10.23 -5.51
CA ALA A 94 4.08 -10.67 -6.86
C ALA A 94 3.05 -11.82 -6.86
N GLN A 95 2.91 -12.55 -5.74
CA GLN A 95 1.88 -13.58 -5.57
C GLN A 95 0.48 -13.02 -5.30
N ILE A 96 0.31 -11.70 -5.16
CA ILE A 96 -1.00 -11.11 -4.87
C ILE A 96 -2.01 -11.48 -5.95
N ILE A 97 -3.06 -12.15 -5.52
CA ILE A 97 -4.29 -12.40 -6.26
C ILE A 97 -5.28 -11.31 -5.85
N LEU A 98 -5.60 -10.44 -6.80
CA LEU A 98 -6.52 -9.33 -6.59
C LEU A 98 -7.94 -9.85 -6.31
N ASP A 99 -8.61 -9.23 -5.34
CA ASP A 99 -10.02 -9.47 -5.05
C ASP A 99 -10.75 -8.15 -4.77
N GLN A 100 -11.98 -8.21 -4.24
CA GLN A 100 -12.82 -7.02 -3.98
C GLN A 100 -12.63 -6.42 -2.58
N SER A 101 -11.81 -7.04 -1.73
CA SER A 101 -11.65 -6.63 -0.33
C SER A 101 -10.63 -5.52 -0.14
N HIS A 102 -9.60 -5.48 -0.98
CA HIS A 102 -8.50 -4.52 -0.90
C HIS A 102 -8.13 -4.00 -2.29
N ASP A 103 -8.06 -2.68 -2.42
CA ASP A 103 -7.68 -2.03 -3.67
C ASP A 103 -6.24 -1.56 -3.61
N LEU A 104 -5.43 -1.97 -4.58
CA LEU A 104 -4.05 -1.54 -4.74
C LEU A 104 -4.00 -0.43 -5.79
N TYR A 105 -3.18 0.59 -5.56
CA TYR A 105 -2.99 1.70 -6.47
C TYR A 105 -1.51 1.99 -6.70
N LEU A 106 -1.21 2.42 -7.92
CA LEU A 106 0.10 2.92 -8.35
C LEU A 106 -0.04 4.38 -8.79
N GLY A 107 0.83 5.23 -8.29
CA GLY A 107 0.97 6.61 -8.74
C GLY A 107 2.10 6.73 -9.76
N PHE A 108 1.87 7.53 -10.80
CA PHE A 108 2.84 7.78 -11.87
C PHE A 108 3.11 9.27 -12.03
N GLU A 109 4.37 9.61 -12.25
CA GLU A 109 4.81 10.96 -12.60
C GLU A 109 5.66 10.86 -13.86
N GLY A 110 5.29 11.59 -14.93
CA GLY A 110 6.03 11.54 -16.19
C GLY A 110 6.08 10.16 -16.87
N GLY A 111 5.14 9.25 -16.55
CA GLY A 111 5.11 7.89 -17.06
C GLY A 111 5.93 6.86 -16.25
N GLU A 112 6.60 7.29 -15.18
CA GLU A 112 7.33 6.41 -14.27
C GLU A 112 6.54 6.18 -12.97
N ALA A 113 6.51 4.95 -12.48
CA ALA A 113 5.83 4.63 -11.23
C ALA A 113 6.60 5.21 -10.04
N CYS A 114 5.96 6.12 -9.32
CA CYS A 114 6.56 6.90 -8.24
C CYS A 114 5.94 6.62 -6.87
N ALA A 115 4.75 6.03 -6.81
CA ALA A 115 4.09 5.69 -5.55
C ALA A 115 3.30 4.38 -5.63
N ALA A 116 3.13 3.70 -4.49
CA ALA A 116 2.21 2.58 -4.34
C ALA A 116 1.48 2.69 -3.00
N VAL A 117 0.22 2.26 -2.95
CA VAL A 117 -0.62 2.33 -1.76
C VAL A 117 -1.73 1.29 -1.83
N LEU A 118 -2.09 0.72 -0.68
CA LEU A 118 -3.23 -0.17 -0.51
C LEU A 118 -4.35 0.57 0.23
N VAL A 119 -5.53 0.61 -0.36
CA VAL A 119 -6.72 1.26 0.17
C VAL A 119 -7.71 0.20 0.62
N SER A 120 -8.08 0.25 1.90
CA SER A 120 -9.14 -0.60 2.48
C SER A 120 -10.28 0.28 2.97
N LYS A 121 -11.53 -0.15 2.76
CA LYS A 121 -12.72 0.64 3.09
C LYS A 121 -13.74 -0.20 3.86
N GLU A 122 -14.35 0.39 4.88
CA GLU A 122 -15.50 -0.16 5.58
C GLU A 122 -16.41 0.99 6.02
N ASP A 123 -17.66 0.99 5.57
CA ASP A 123 -18.62 2.09 5.74
C ASP A 123 -18.03 3.45 5.32
N THR A 124 -17.87 4.39 6.26
CA THR A 124 -17.27 5.71 6.04
C THR A 124 -15.77 5.74 6.37
N VAL A 125 -15.18 4.63 6.81
CA VAL A 125 -13.76 4.56 7.19
C VAL A 125 -12.93 4.15 5.99
N VAL A 126 -11.88 4.92 5.71
CA VAL A 126 -10.89 4.60 4.68
C VAL A 126 -9.52 4.51 5.33
N LEU A 127 -8.86 3.37 5.13
CA LEU A 127 -7.48 3.14 5.54
C LEU A 127 -6.56 3.16 4.32
N PHE A 128 -5.59 4.07 4.33
CA PHE A 128 -4.45 4.07 3.43
C PHE A 128 -3.29 3.35 4.12
N SER A 129 -2.83 2.26 3.53
CA SER A 129 -1.81 1.38 4.10
C SER A 129 -0.75 1.04 3.08
N ASP A 130 0.39 0.55 3.56
CA ASP A 130 1.49 0.13 2.69
C ASP A 130 1.92 1.21 1.68
N LEU A 131 1.87 2.48 2.10
CA LEU A 131 2.32 3.59 1.28
C LEU A 131 3.84 3.53 1.07
N VAL A 132 4.27 3.65 -0.18
CA VAL A 132 5.67 3.81 -0.57
C VAL A 132 5.78 4.85 -1.68
N THR A 133 6.88 5.60 -1.67
CA THR A 133 7.15 6.68 -2.63
C THR A 133 8.60 6.60 -3.10
N CYS A 134 8.88 7.04 -4.33
CA CYS A 134 10.23 7.06 -4.87
C CYS A 134 10.55 8.28 -5.73
N HIS A 135 11.85 8.51 -5.89
CA HIS A 135 12.54 9.42 -6.83
C HIS A 135 12.39 10.95 -6.66
N SER A 136 11.33 11.46 -6.05
CA SER A 136 11.15 12.91 -5.78
C SER A 136 10.31 13.19 -4.53
N ALA A 137 9.44 12.25 -4.17
CA ALA A 137 8.48 12.35 -3.08
C ALA A 137 8.90 11.61 -1.79
N GLN A 138 10.17 11.19 -1.68
CA GLN A 138 10.67 10.53 -0.46
C GLN A 138 10.84 11.52 0.71
N ASP A 139 11.13 12.79 0.41
CA ASP A 139 11.24 13.86 1.41
C ASP A 139 9.89 14.53 1.72
N LEU A 140 8.85 14.21 0.93
CA LEU A 140 7.50 14.69 1.18
C LEU A 140 6.89 13.86 2.31
N SER A 141 6.19 14.56 3.20
CA SER A 141 5.31 13.88 4.15
C SER A 141 4.24 13.09 3.37
N PRO A 142 3.66 12.02 3.93
CA PRO A 142 2.72 11.18 3.19
C PRO A 142 1.39 11.90 2.85
N GLU A 143 1.07 13.00 3.53
CA GLU A 143 -0.22 13.67 3.47
C GLU A 143 -0.54 14.27 2.08
N PRO A 144 0.34 15.04 1.40
CA PRO A 144 0.06 15.55 0.05
C PRO A 144 -0.13 14.45 -1.00
N ILE A 145 0.52 13.31 -0.80
CA ILE A 145 0.45 12.16 -1.70
C ILE A 145 -0.91 11.49 -1.55
N ILE A 146 -1.33 11.21 -0.32
CA ILE A 146 -2.68 10.68 -0.04
C ILE A 146 -3.77 11.67 -0.46
N ALA A 147 -3.54 12.98 -0.29
CA ALA A 147 -4.47 14.00 -0.78
C ALA A 147 -4.69 13.91 -2.31
N SER A 148 -3.63 13.70 -3.09
CA SER A 148 -3.74 13.51 -4.56
C SER A 148 -4.54 12.26 -4.94
N LEU A 149 -4.39 11.18 -4.17
CA LEU A 149 -5.16 9.95 -4.37
C LEU A 149 -6.64 10.16 -4.03
N ILE A 150 -6.93 10.82 -2.92
CA ILE A 150 -8.31 11.13 -2.50
C ILE A 150 -9.05 11.92 -3.57
N GLN A 151 -8.39 12.94 -4.15
CA GLN A 151 -8.93 13.71 -5.27
C GLN A 151 -9.21 12.84 -6.50
N THR A 152 -8.28 11.94 -6.85
CA THR A 152 -8.43 11.06 -8.01
C THR A 152 -9.54 10.04 -7.82
N LEU A 153 -9.72 9.53 -6.60
CA LEU A 153 -10.71 8.52 -6.27
C LEU A 153 -12.09 9.09 -5.90
N ASP A 154 -12.23 10.42 -5.87
CA ASP A 154 -13.42 11.13 -5.40
C ASP A 154 -13.93 10.58 -4.05
N ILE A 155 -13.00 10.34 -3.12
CA ILE A 155 -13.35 9.85 -1.78
C ILE A 155 -14.13 10.95 -1.05
N ALA A 156 -15.29 10.58 -0.53
CA ALA A 156 -16.22 11.52 0.09
C ALA A 156 -15.58 12.27 1.27
N LYS A 157 -15.83 13.58 1.36
CA LYS A 157 -15.20 14.48 2.35
C LYS A 157 -15.57 14.14 3.80
N GLU A 158 -16.72 13.50 3.99
CA GLU A 158 -17.22 13.03 5.28
C GLU A 158 -16.59 11.70 5.74
N SER A 159 -15.70 11.10 4.94
CA SER A 159 -15.04 9.86 5.31
C SER A 159 -14.07 10.06 6.47
N ASP A 160 -14.03 9.09 7.38
CA ASP A 160 -13.03 9.01 8.44
C ASP A 160 -11.74 8.40 7.86
N LEU A 161 -10.77 9.26 7.58
CA LEU A 161 -9.52 8.86 6.93
C LEU A 161 -8.46 8.45 7.96
N TRP A 162 -7.78 7.35 7.67
CA TRP A 162 -6.70 6.79 8.48
C TRP A 162 -5.51 6.42 7.60
N ILE A 163 -4.32 6.57 8.14
CA ILE A 163 -3.07 6.20 7.47
C ILE A 163 -2.23 5.29 8.36
N GLU A 164 -1.65 4.25 7.76
CA GLU A 164 -0.58 3.45 8.36
C GLU A 164 0.77 4.16 8.20
N LYS A 165 1.43 4.44 9.33
CA LYS A 165 2.79 4.99 9.38
C LYS A 165 3.75 4.00 10.04
N ARG A 166 5.04 4.24 9.84
CA ARG A 166 6.19 3.46 10.31
C ARG A 166 7.08 4.30 11.21
#